data_AF-A0A7V3MAW2-F1
#
_entry.id   AF-A0A7V3MAW2-F1
#
_cell.length_a   1.000
_cell.length_b   1.000
_cell.length_c   1.000
_cell.angle_alpha   90.00
_cell.angle_beta   90.00
_cell.angle_gamma   90.00
#
_symmetry.space_group_name_H-M   'P 1'
#
loop_
_entity.id
_entity.type
_entity.pdbx_description
1 polymer ?
#
loop_
_entity_poly.entity_id
_entity_poly.type
_entity_poly.pdbx_seq_one_letter_code
_entity_poly.pdbx_strand_id
1 'polypeptide(L)'
;MIERVRLDGFRTLNPLELRGLRPFNLLLGHNSSGKSNFLRALQFVGLIARGHELSWIESYSPFSPLGGLRPWGSESWLFAYEIELRHQDNILICEGALDLKQRAFVRENIKKKGKA
;
A
#
# COMPACT_ATOMS: atom_id res chain seq x y z
N MET A 1 4.24 15.48 -4.11
CA MET A 1 2.96 15.39 -3.38
C MET A 1 2.23 14.14 -3.83
N ILE A 2 1.63 13.38 -2.90
CA ILE A 2 0.82 12.20 -3.24
C ILE A 2 -0.55 12.70 -3.75
N GLU A 3 -0.98 12.24 -4.92
CA GLU A 3 -2.27 12.60 -5.52
C GLU A 3 -3.27 11.45 -5.49
N ARG A 4 -2.76 10.22 -5.58
CA ARG A 4 -3.55 9.00 -5.58
C ARG A 4 -2.84 7.87 -4.85
N VAL A 5 -3.63 7.10 -4.11
CA VAL A 5 -3.21 5.86 -3.46
C VAL A 5 -4.26 4.81 -3.77
N ARG A 6 -3.83 3.67 -4.32
CA ARG A 6 -4.63 2.47 -4.45
C ARG A 6 -3.94 1.33 -3.71
N LEU A 7 -4.69 0.61 -2.90
CA LEU A 7 -4.20 -0.51 -2.09
C LEU A 7 -5.19 -1.66 -2.18
N ASP A 8 -4.66 -2.87 -2.28
CA ASP A 8 -5.46 -4.10 -2.32
C ASP A 8 -4.69 -5.25 -1.64
N GLY A 9 -5.43 -6.16 -0.99
CA GLY A 9 -4.87 -7.36 -0.39
C GLY A 9 -4.03 -7.14 0.88
N PHE A 10 -4.30 -6.08 1.66
CA PHE A 10 -3.58 -5.80 2.90
C PHE A 10 -4.42 -6.06 4.15
N ARG A 11 -4.18 -7.18 4.84
CA ARG A 11 -4.94 -7.59 6.05
C ARG A 11 -6.45 -7.57 5.76
N THR A 12 -7.28 -7.02 6.65
CA THR A 12 -8.73 -6.85 6.45
C THR A 12 -9.12 -5.64 5.58
N LEU A 13 -8.16 -4.92 5.00
CA LEU A 13 -8.47 -3.75 4.18
C LEU A 13 -9.11 -4.22 2.87
N ASN A 14 -10.35 -3.81 2.64
CA ASN A 14 -10.99 -3.96 1.33
C ASN A 14 -10.21 -3.16 0.27
N PRO A 15 -10.30 -3.54 -1.01
CA PRO A 15 -9.74 -2.74 -2.10
C PRO A 15 -10.15 -1.28 -1.96
N LEU A 16 -9.18 -0.38 -1.93
CA LEU A 16 -9.40 1.04 -1.69
C LEU A 16 -8.63 1.88 -2.69
N GLU A 17 -9.27 2.94 -3.16
CA GLU A 17 -8.65 3.99 -3.96
C GLU A 17 -8.99 5.36 -3.37
N LEU A 18 -7.96 6.15 -3.05
CA LEU A 18 -8.08 7.53 -2.61
C LEU A 18 -7.51 8.45 -3.69
N ARG A 19 -8.27 9.46 -4.08
CA ARG A 19 -7.90 10.48 -5.07
C ARG A 19 -8.00 11.86 -4.47
N GLY A 20 -7.27 12.82 -5.03
CA GLY A 20 -7.35 14.23 -4.61
C GLY A 20 -6.81 14.46 -3.20
N LEU A 21 -5.82 13.67 -2.80
CA LEU A 21 -5.15 13.83 -1.51
C LEU A 21 -4.53 15.22 -1.42
N ARG A 22 -4.63 15.84 -0.24
CA ARG A 22 -4.09 17.17 0.06
C ARG A 22 -2.83 17.03 0.93
N PRO A 23 -2.06 18.11 1.17
CA PRO A 23 -0.92 18.04 2.10
C PRO A 23 -1.33 17.60 3.51
N PHE A 24 -2.57 17.90 3.90
CA PHE A 24 -3.20 17.43 5.14
C PHE A 24 -4.49 16.69 4.81
N ASN A 25 -4.61 15.45 5.30
CA ASN A 25 -5.82 14.63 5.14
C ASN A 25 -6.26 14.15 6.52
N LEU A 26 -7.57 14.10 6.73
CA LEU A 26 -8.17 13.58 7.95
C LEU A 26 -8.84 12.24 7.65
N LEU A 27 -8.45 11.20 8.38
CA LEU A 27 -9.02 9.85 8.25
C LEU A 27 -10.05 9.61 9.36
N LEU A 28 -11.33 9.60 9.00
CA LEU A 28 -12.45 9.38 9.92
C LEU A 28 -13.15 8.04 9.67
N GLY A 29 -13.76 7.49 10.71
CA GLY A 29 -14.53 6.25 10.63
C GLY A 29 -14.68 5.57 11.99
N HIS A 30 -15.55 4.57 12.08
CA HIS A 30 -15.77 3.79 13.30
C HIS A 30 -14.51 3.06 13.77
N ASN A 31 -14.45 2.69 15.05
CA ASN A 31 -13.42 1.78 15.52
C ASN A 31 -13.47 0.46 14.72
N SER A 32 -12.31 -0.13 14.48
CA SER A 32 -12.16 -1.34 13.65
C SER A 32 -12.56 -1.19 12.18
N SER A 33 -12.84 0.02 11.67
CA SER A 33 -13.17 0.25 10.25
C SER A 33 -11.98 0.17 9.28
N GLY A 34 -10.82 -0.31 9.74
CA GLY A 34 -9.61 -0.45 8.91
C GLY A 34 -8.68 0.77 8.85
N LYS A 35 -8.96 1.87 9.58
CA LYS A 35 -8.10 3.08 9.59
C LYS A 35 -6.62 2.78 9.90
N SER A 36 -6.37 2.04 10.97
CA SER A 36 -5.00 1.65 11.36
C SER A 36 -4.36 0.68 10.36
N ASN A 37 -5.16 -0.17 9.70
CA ASN A 37 -4.64 -1.07 8.66
C ASN A 37 -4.26 -0.29 7.40
N PHE A 38 -5.04 0.73 7.02
CA PHE A 38 -4.68 1.64 5.94
C PHE A 38 -3.35 2.36 6.21
N LEU A 39 -3.18 2.94 7.40
CA LEU A 39 -1.93 3.60 7.78
C LEU A 39 -0.73 2.62 7.80
N ARG A 40 -0.94 1.39 8.29
CA ARG A 40 0.09 0.35 8.24
C ARG A 40 0.44 -0.07 6.82
N ALA A 41 -0.54 -0.14 5.92
CA ALA A 41 -0.29 -0.43 4.51
C ALA A 41 0.57 0.66 3.85
N LEU A 42 0.26 1.93 4.11
CA LEU A 42 1.08 3.05 3.62
C LEU A 42 2.51 3.02 4.19
N GLN A 43 2.66 2.73 5.49
CA GLN A 43 3.97 2.57 6.11
C GLN A 43 4.75 1.40 5.49
N PHE A 44 4.09 0.27 5.25
CA PHE A 44 4.66 -0.90 4.61
C PHE A 44 5.17 -0.58 3.19
N VAL A 45 4.37 0.09 2.36
CA VAL A 45 4.81 0.56 1.04
C VAL A 45 5.99 1.52 1.15
N GLY A 46 5.97 2.44 2.11
CA GLY A 46 7.07 3.38 2.34
C GLY A 46 8.38 2.70 2.76
N LEU A 47 8.30 1.61 3.53
CA LEU A 47 9.47 0.83 3.92
C LEU A 47 10.03 0.03 2.73
N ILE A 48 9.15 -0.60 1.95
CA ILE A 48 9.52 -1.27 0.70
C ILE A 48 10.22 -0.30 -0.26
N ALA A 49 9.64 0.88 -0.48
CA ALA A 49 10.18 1.87 -1.41
C ALA A 49 11.56 2.40 -1.00
N ARG A 50 11.96 2.24 0.27
CA ARG A 50 13.30 2.59 0.77
C ARG A 50 14.29 1.43 0.69
N GLY A 51 13.89 0.29 0.13
CA GLY A 51 14.73 -0.90 0.01
C GLY A 51 14.87 -1.68 1.32
N HIS A 52 13.99 -1.48 2.31
CA HIS A 52 14.02 -2.32 3.49
C HIS A 52 13.63 -3.75 3.12
N GLU A 53 14.41 -4.72 3.59
CA GLU A 53 14.10 -6.13 3.42
C GLU A 53 12.75 -6.50 4.07
N LEU A 54 12.04 -7.42 3.44
CA LEU A 54 10.73 -7.89 3.88
C LEU A 54 10.77 -8.54 5.28
N SER A 55 11.92 -9.09 5.68
CA SER A 55 12.20 -9.66 7.00
C SER A 55 12.13 -8.61 8.13
N TRP A 56 12.54 -7.37 7.87
CA TRP A 56 12.58 -6.29 8.87
C TRP A 56 11.22 -5.65 9.13
N ILE A 57 10.28 -5.83 8.22
CA ILE A 57 8.97 -5.19 8.24
C ILE A 57 7.86 -6.14 8.71
N GLU A 58 8.20 -7.30 9.28
CA GLU A 58 7.25 -8.31 9.77
C GLU A 58 6.20 -7.76 10.76
N SER A 59 6.55 -6.75 11.56
CA SER A 59 5.62 -6.08 12.49
C SER A 59 4.55 -5.23 11.77
N TYR A 60 4.91 -4.64 10.63
CA TYR A 60 4.00 -3.91 9.75
C TYR A 60 3.30 -4.82 8.76
N SER A 61 3.92 -5.97 8.49
CA SER A 61 3.47 -6.90 7.49
C SER A 61 2.06 -7.41 7.79
N PRO A 62 1.26 -7.74 6.76
CA PRO A 62 0.08 -8.58 6.92
C PRO A 62 0.36 -9.93 7.62
N PHE A 63 1.63 -10.34 7.81
CA PHE A 63 2.04 -11.58 8.47
C PHE A 63 2.02 -11.58 10.00
N SER A 64 1.80 -10.44 10.67
CA SER A 64 1.88 -10.43 12.14
C SER A 64 0.83 -11.37 12.75
N PRO A 65 1.24 -12.38 13.55
CA PRO A 65 0.31 -13.32 14.20
C PRO A 65 -0.64 -12.63 15.19
N LEU A 66 -0.35 -11.38 15.57
CA LEU A 66 -1.16 -10.56 16.48
C LEU A 66 -2.24 -9.71 15.77
N GLY A 67 -2.40 -9.79 14.44
CA GLY A 67 -3.38 -8.95 13.74
C GLY A 67 -3.71 -9.30 12.29
N GLY A 68 -3.34 -10.50 11.83
CA GLY A 68 -3.57 -10.97 10.47
C GLY A 68 -4.87 -11.76 10.31
N LEU A 69 -6.03 -11.19 10.66
CA LEU A 69 -7.29 -11.73 10.16
C LEU A 69 -7.40 -11.33 8.69
N ARG A 70 -7.47 -12.34 7.80
CA ARG A 70 -7.88 -12.15 6.42
C ARG A 70 -9.32 -11.63 6.35
N PRO A 71 -9.76 -11.07 5.23
CA PRO A 71 -11.14 -11.24 4.80
C PRO A 71 -11.36 -12.74 4.57
N TRP A 72 -12.35 -13.34 5.22
CA TRP A 72 -12.79 -14.69 4.94
C TRP A 72 -13.09 -14.82 3.43
N GLY A 73 -12.41 -15.72 2.71
CA GLY A 73 -12.68 -15.99 1.29
C GLY A 73 -11.74 -15.35 0.25
N SER A 74 -10.65 -14.67 0.65
CA SER A 74 -9.62 -14.21 -0.29
C SER A 74 -8.59 -15.33 -0.60
N GLU A 75 -8.60 -15.84 -1.83
CA GLU A 75 -7.66 -16.87 -2.33
C GLU A 75 -6.26 -16.30 -2.64
N SER A 76 -6.14 -14.99 -2.85
CA SER A 76 -4.90 -14.35 -3.30
C SER A 76 -4.05 -13.87 -2.13
N TRP A 77 -2.82 -14.37 -2.04
CA TRP A 77 -1.76 -13.82 -1.17
C TRP A 77 -1.11 -12.57 -1.75
N LEU A 78 -1.80 -11.85 -2.64
CA LEU A 78 -1.24 -10.72 -3.36
C LEU A 78 -1.58 -9.42 -2.65
N PHE A 79 -0.55 -8.69 -2.22
CA PHE A 79 -0.68 -7.29 -1.87
C PHE A 79 -0.30 -6.45 -3.08
N ALA A 80 -1.23 -5.63 -3.56
CA ALA A 80 -0.99 -4.72 -4.68
C ALA A 80 -1.11 -3.26 -4.22
N TYR A 81 -0.23 -2.43 -4.74
CA TYR A 81 -0.25 -1.00 -4.48
C TYR A 81 0.02 -0.20 -5.75
N GLU A 82 -0.56 1.00 -5.80
CA GLU A 82 -0.27 2.01 -6.81
C GLU A 82 -0.29 3.37 -6.13
N ILE A 83 0.82 4.09 -6.18
CA ILE A 83 0.96 5.43 -5.62
C ILE A 83 1.35 6.39 -6.73
N GLU A 84 0.53 7.43 -6.89
CA GLU A 84 0.77 8.50 -7.83
C GLU A 84 1.29 9.73 -7.09
N LEU A 85 2.44 10.21 -7.53
CA LEU A 85 3.15 11.34 -6.96
C LEU A 85 3.29 12.41 -8.04
N ARG A 86 2.85 13.62 -7.75
CA ARG A 86 3.20 14.80 -8.55
C ARG A 86 4.40 15.51 -7.95
N HIS A 87 5.42 15.74 -8.76
CA HIS A 87 6.59 16.52 -8.38
C HIS A 87 6.95 17.47 -9.51
N GLN A 88 6.74 18.78 -9.28
CA GLN A 88 6.83 19.81 -10.33
C GLN A 88 5.92 19.43 -11.51
N ASP A 89 6.47 19.37 -12.73
CA ASP A 89 5.76 19.00 -13.95
C ASP A 89 5.77 17.48 -14.25
N ASN A 90 6.27 16.68 -13.32
CA ASN A 90 6.38 15.23 -13.49
C ASN A 90 5.34 14.49 -12.66
N ILE A 91 4.75 13.46 -13.26
CA ILE A 91 3.96 12.46 -12.56
C ILE A 91 4.81 11.19 -12.47
N LEU A 92 5.01 10.72 -11.24
CA LEU A 92 5.64 9.43 -10.93
C LEU A 92 4.55 8.48 -10.47
N ILE A 93 4.50 7.30 -11.07
CA ILE A 93 3.61 6.22 -10.64
C ILE A 93 4.49 5.09 -10.16
N CYS A 94 4.38 4.78 -8.87
CA CYS A 94 5.00 3.62 -8.26
C CYS A 94 3.95 2.54 -8.11
N GLU A 95 4.07 1.45 -8.85
CA GLU A 95 3.17 0.32 -8.79
C GLU A 95 3.94 -0.94 -8.39
N GLY A 96 3.34 -1.77 -7.54
CA GLY A 96 3.94 -3.03 -7.16
C GLY A 96 2.91 -4.07 -6.73
N ALA A 97 3.28 -5.32 -6.88
CA ALA A 97 2.55 -6.48 -6.40
C ALA A 97 3.52 -7.40 -5.67
N LEU A 98 3.18 -7.74 -4.44
CA LEU A 98 3.96 -8.60 -3.56
C LEU A 98 3.17 -9.87 -3.31
N ASP A 99 3.75 -11.03 -3.63
CA ASP A 99 3.25 -12.31 -3.16
C ASP A 99 3.68 -12.46 -1.70
N LEU A 100 2.69 -12.36 -0.83
CA LEU A 100 2.87 -12.42 0.59
C LEU A 100 3.23 -13.83 1.06
N LYS A 101 2.77 -14.89 0.39
CA LYS A 101 3.11 -16.27 0.74
C LYS A 101 4.58 -16.55 0.47
N GLN A 102 5.06 -16.08 -0.68
CA GLN A 102 6.44 -16.28 -1.12
C GLN A 102 7.41 -15.23 -0.58
N ARG A 103 6.88 -14.15 0.02
CA ARG A 103 7.66 -12.97 0.47
C ARG A 103 8.51 -12.43 -0.68
N ALA A 104 7.92 -12.27 -1.86
CA ALA A 104 8.64 -11.89 -3.07
C ALA A 104 7.83 -10.93 -3.92
N PHE A 105 8.50 -9.97 -4.56
CA PHE A 105 7.85 -9.11 -5.55
C PHE A 105 7.48 -9.93 -6.77
N VAL A 106 6.20 -9.88 -7.12
CA VAL A 106 5.70 -10.37 -8.41
C VAL A 106 5.95 -9.30 -9.48
N ARG A 107 5.89 -8.03 -9.10
CA ARG A 107 6.15 -6.90 -9.98
C ARG A 107 6.47 -5.65 -9.16
N GLU A 108 7.42 -4.86 -9.63
CA GLU A 108 7.66 -3.49 -9.15
C GLU A 108 8.06 -2.63 -10.35
N ASN A 109 7.37 -1.50 -10.55
CA ASN A 109 7.66 -0.58 -11.64
C ASN A 109 7.54 0.87 -11.16
N ILE A 110 8.48 1.70 -11.59
CA ILE A 110 8.39 3.16 -11.47
C ILE A 110 8.24 3.72 -12.87
N LYS A 111 7.08 4.32 -13.15
CA LYS A 111 6.81 5.01 -14.43
C LYS A 111 6.90 6.51 -14.21
N LYS A 112 7.65 7.20 -15.08
CA LYS A 112 7.67 8.65 -15.14
C LYS A 112 6.88 9.12 -16.36
N LYS A 113 5.86 9.93 -16.16
CA LYS A 113 5.18 10.68 -17.22
C LYS A 113 5.61 12.15 -17.11
N GLY A 114 6.36 12.63 -18.09
CA GLY A 114 6.53 14.05 -18.33
C GLY A 114 5.34 14.58 -19.12
N LYS A 115 4.95 15.84 -18.89
CA LYS A 115 4.05 16.52 -19.82
C LYS A 115 4.78 16.70 -21.16
N ALA A 116 4.09 16.37 -22.25
CA ALA A 116 4.40 16.86 -23.59
C ALA A 116 4.19 18.38 -23.66
#